data_AF-A0A3B1C4Q6-F1
#
_entry.id   AF-A0A3B1C4Q6-F1
#
_cell.length_a   1.000
_cell.length_b   1.000
_cell.length_c   1.000
_cell.angle_alpha   90.00
_cell.angle_beta   90.00
_cell.angle_gamma   90.00
#
_symmetry.space_group_name_H-M   'P 1'
#
loop_
_entity.id
_entity.type
_entity.pdbx_description
1 polymer ?
#
loop_
_entity_poly.entity_id
_entity_poly.type
_entity_poly.pdbx_seq_one_letter_code
_entity_poly.pdbx_strand_id
1 'polypeptide(L)'
;MTEENQKRKLKLIEAAGRIVVKVGSGVLTGEKYHDVDPEVVSKIARQVATLVKQGRKVAIVSSGAVTIGARRLEVGRRNLSIPVKQAAAA
;
A
#
# COMPACT_ATOMS: atom_id res chain seq x y z
N MET A 1 10.75 -14.65 -17.00
CA MET A 1 11.11 -15.20 -15.67
C MET A 1 10.81 -16.69 -15.70
N THR A 2 11.78 -17.56 -15.38
CA THR A 2 11.61 -19.02 -15.49
C THR A 2 10.65 -19.56 -14.42
N GLU A 3 9.91 -20.63 -14.71
CA GLU A 3 8.97 -21.26 -13.75
C GLU A 3 9.63 -21.65 -12.43
N GLU A 4 10.90 -22.07 -12.50
CA GLU A 4 11.71 -22.44 -11.36
C GLU A 4 11.95 -21.25 -10.39
N ASN A 5 12.22 -20.07 -10.93
CA ASN A 5 12.39 -18.85 -10.13
C ASN A 5 11.08 -18.46 -9.42
N GLN A 6 9.93 -18.70 -10.06
CA GLN A 6 8.63 -18.43 -9.46
C GLN A 6 8.32 -19.39 -8.31
N LYS A 7 8.56 -20.70 -8.49
CA LYS A 7 8.43 -21.70 -7.42
C LYS A 7 9.33 -21.37 -6.23
N ARG A 8 10.58 -20.96 -6.49
CA ARG A 8 11.51 -20.55 -5.42
C ARG A 8 11.00 -19.34 -4.64
N LYS A 9 10.49 -18.32 -5.33
CA LYS A 9 9.92 -17.13 -4.70
C LYS A 9 8.72 -17.45 -3.82
N LEU A 10 7.83 -18.34 -4.27
CA LEU A 10 6.67 -18.77 -3.49
C LEU A 10 7.08 -19.49 -2.20
N LYS A 11 8.03 -20.43 -2.28
CA LYS A 11 8.57 -21.11 -1.09
C LYS A 11 9.16 -20.13 -0.07
N LEU A 12 9.87 -19.11 -0.54
CA LEU A 12 10.45 -18.08 0.33
C LEU A 12 9.35 -17.26 1.04
N ILE A 13 8.28 -16.88 0.33
CA ILE A 13 7.16 -16.13 0.90
C ILE A 13 6.39 -16.99 1.91
N GLU A 14 6.21 -18.27 1.61
CA GLU A 14 5.51 -19.22 2.48
C GLU A 14 6.26 -19.42 3.80
N ALA A 15 7.58 -19.58 3.75
CA ALA A 15 8.44 -19.76 4.93
C ALA A 15 8.70 -18.47 5.72
N ALA A 16 8.31 -17.29 5.22
CA ALA A 16 8.63 -16.02 5.84
C ALA A 16 7.83 -15.77 7.14
N GLY A 17 8.52 -15.81 8.29
CA GLY A 17 7.96 -15.47 9.60
C GLY A 17 7.88 -13.96 9.90
N ARG A 18 8.64 -13.13 9.18
CA ARG A 18 8.59 -11.66 9.26
C ARG A 18 8.46 -11.07 7.86
N ILE A 19 7.45 -10.23 7.66
CA ILE A 19 7.03 -9.76 6.34
C ILE A 19 6.87 -8.24 6.37
N VAL A 20 7.43 -7.57 5.37
CA VAL A 20 7.13 -6.17 5.09
C VAL A 20 6.24 -6.13 3.84
N VAL A 21 5.03 -5.62 3.98
CA VAL A 21 4.10 -5.44 2.86
C VAL A 21 4.13 -3.97 2.45
N LYS A 22 4.79 -3.68 1.32
CA LYS A 22 4.74 -2.36 0.69
C LYS A 22 3.49 -2.25 -0.17
N VAL A 23 2.68 -1.22 0.09
CA VAL A 23 1.54 -0.88 -0.75
C VAL A 23 1.83 0.43 -1.48
N GLY A 24 1.77 0.39 -2.81
CA GLY A 24 1.96 1.58 -3.66
C GLY A 24 0.68 2.41 -3.77
N SER A 25 0.80 3.67 -4.19
CA SER A 25 -0.37 4.55 -4.35
C SER A 25 -1.37 4.03 -5.37
N GLY A 26 -0.91 3.47 -6.51
CA GLY A 26 -1.81 2.92 -7.52
C GLY A 26 -2.64 1.74 -7.04
N VAL A 27 -2.11 0.94 -6.10
CA VAL A 27 -2.90 -0.12 -5.45
C VAL A 27 -3.97 0.50 -4.57
N LEU A 28 -3.61 1.48 -3.75
CA LEU A 28 -4.54 2.10 -2.79
C LEU A 28 -5.63 2.92 -3.46
N THR A 29 -5.39 3.52 -4.62
CA THR A 29 -6.36 4.40 -5.28
C THR A 29 -7.23 3.70 -6.31
N GLY A 30 -6.97 2.41 -6.58
CA GLY A 30 -7.59 1.68 -7.69
C GLY A 30 -7.46 2.44 -9.02
N GLU A 31 -8.46 2.27 -9.89
CA GLU A 31 -8.52 2.94 -11.20
C GLU A 31 -8.84 4.43 -11.11
N LYS A 32 -9.36 4.89 -9.97
CA LYS A 32 -9.84 6.27 -9.82
C LYS A 32 -8.69 7.26 -9.61
N TYR A 33 -7.54 6.85 -9.07
CA TYR A 33 -6.33 7.68 -8.81
C TYR A 33 -6.51 9.01 -8.01
N HIS A 34 -7.75 9.40 -7.72
CA HIS A 34 -8.15 10.65 -7.09
C HIS A 34 -8.33 10.53 -5.58
N ASP A 35 -8.61 9.32 -5.09
CA ASP A 35 -8.78 9.02 -3.68
C ASP A 35 -8.38 7.59 -3.37
N VAL A 36 -8.18 7.29 -2.09
CA VAL A 36 -7.98 5.92 -1.63
C VAL A 36 -9.30 5.16 -1.71
N ASP A 37 -9.25 3.95 -2.25
CA ASP A 37 -10.36 3.02 -2.31
C ASP A 37 -10.52 2.29 -0.95
N PRO A 38 -11.59 2.56 -0.19
CA PRO A 38 -11.80 1.93 1.11
C PRO A 38 -11.94 0.42 1.03
N GLU A 39 -12.45 -0.12 -0.08
CA GLU A 39 -12.61 -1.55 -0.28
C GLU A 39 -11.24 -2.23 -0.43
N VAL A 40 -10.33 -1.61 -1.18
CA VAL A 40 -8.95 -2.10 -1.32
C VAL A 40 -8.24 -2.09 0.03
N VAL A 41 -8.34 -1.00 0.79
CA VAL A 41 -7.76 -0.92 2.14
C VAL A 41 -8.32 -2.03 3.04
N SER A 42 -9.63 -2.23 3.01
CA SER A 42 -10.32 -3.25 3.79
C SER A 42 -9.87 -4.68 3.41
N LYS A 43 -9.68 -4.96 2.12
CA LYS A 43 -9.16 -6.24 1.62
C LYS A 43 -7.72 -6.49 2.10
N ILE A 44 -6.85 -5.49 1.99
CA ILE A 44 -5.46 -5.58 2.46
C ILE A 44 -5.43 -5.82 3.97
N ALA A 45 -6.22 -5.07 4.74
CA ALA A 45 -6.31 -5.23 6.19
C ALA A 45 -6.74 -6.66 6.59
N ARG A 46 -7.74 -7.23 5.91
CA ARG A 46 -8.17 -8.63 6.13
C ARG A 46 -7.04 -9.63 5.83
N GLN A 47 -6.34 -9.47 4.71
CA GLN A 47 -5.23 -10.37 4.34
C GLN A 47 -4.09 -10.31 5.37
N VAL A 48 -3.73 -9.11 5.82
CA VAL A 48 -2.70 -8.91 6.86
C VAL A 48 -3.15 -9.52 8.18
N ALA A 49 -4.41 -9.33 8.58
CA ALA A 49 -4.96 -9.93 9.79
C ALA A 49 -4.88 -11.46 9.76
N THR A 50 -5.12 -12.09 8.60
CA THR A 50 -4.93 -13.54 8.43
C THR A 50 -3.48 -13.96 8.66
N LEU A 51 -2.50 -13.23 8.10
CA LEU A 51 -1.08 -13.52 8.30
C LEU A 51 -0.67 -13.36 9.78
N VAL A 52 -1.17 -12.32 10.45
CA VAL A 52 -0.93 -12.10 11.89
C VAL A 52 -1.53 -13.24 12.73
N LYS A 53 -2.76 -13.70 12.41
CA LYS A 53 -3.40 -14.85 13.07
C LYS A 53 -2.61 -16.16 12.89
N GLN A 54 -1.87 -16.29 11.79
CA GLN A 54 -0.95 -17.42 11.56
C GLN A 54 0.38 -17.30 12.33
N GLY A 55 0.54 -16.30 13.22
CA GLY A 55 1.75 -16.08 14.00
C GLY A 55 2.86 -15.32 13.28
N ARG A 56 2.60 -14.77 12.09
CA ARG A 56 3.60 -14.00 11.32
C ARG A 56 3.69 -12.56 11.82
N LYS A 57 4.91 -12.01 11.84
CA LYS A 57 5.16 -10.60 12.18
C LYS A 57 5.07 -9.75 10.91
N VAL A 58 4.07 -8.87 10.80
CA VAL A 58 3.84 -8.08 9.60
C VAL A 58 4.02 -6.59 9.87
N ALA A 59 4.79 -5.92 9.02
CA ALA A 59 4.87 -4.47 8.95
C ALA A 59 4.26 -3.98 7.63
N ILE A 60 3.43 -2.94 7.68
CA ILE A 60 2.82 -2.32 6.50
C ILE A 60 3.57 -1.02 6.20
N VAL A 61 3.98 -0.86 4.95
CA VAL A 61 4.55 0.40 4.45
C VAL A 61 3.62 0.94 3.36
N SER A 62 2.75 1.87 3.73
CA SER A 62 1.76 2.45 2.81
C SER A 62 2.33 3.64 2.03
N SER A 63 1.65 4.03 0.95
CA SER A 63 1.83 5.31 0.27
C SER A 63 0.51 6.08 0.38
N GLY A 64 0.34 7.17 -0.38
CA GLY A 64 -0.97 7.77 -0.57
C GLY A 64 -1.30 8.98 0.30
N ALA A 65 -0.51 9.31 1.34
CA ALA A 65 -0.72 10.45 2.23
C ALA A 65 -1.00 11.76 1.44
N VAL A 66 -0.10 12.13 0.52
CA VAL A 66 -0.27 13.32 -0.35
C VAL A 66 -1.56 13.27 -1.17
N THR A 67 -2.00 12.10 -1.64
CA THR A 67 -3.29 11.96 -2.37
C THR A 67 -4.45 12.40 -1.50
N ILE A 68 -4.49 11.84 -0.29
CA ILE A 68 -5.59 12.00 0.65
C ILE A 68 -5.63 13.45 1.11
N GLY A 69 -4.48 14.01 1.51
CA GLY A 69 -4.44 15.40 1.95
C GLY A 69 -4.67 16.40 0.83
N ALA A 70 -4.16 16.14 -0.39
CA ALA A 70 -4.47 17.01 -1.53
C ALA A 70 -5.97 17.07 -1.81
N ARG A 71 -6.66 15.92 -1.78
CA ARG A 71 -8.12 15.86 -1.88
C ARG A 71 -8.80 16.63 -0.75
N ARG A 72 -8.36 16.41 0.50
CA ARG A 72 -8.96 17.04 1.70
C ARG A 72 -8.78 18.55 1.73
N LEU A 73 -7.67 19.05 1.17
CA LEU A 73 -7.37 20.46 1.01
C LEU A 73 -7.98 21.07 -0.26
N GLU A 74 -8.71 20.26 -1.05
CA GLU A 74 -9.31 20.67 -2.34
C GLU A 74 -8.28 21.23 -3.33
N VAL A 75 -7.02 20.79 -3.22
CA VAL A 75 -5.93 21.15 -4.12
C VAL A 75 -5.68 20.01 -5.12
N GLY A 76 -5.57 20.37 -6.40
CA GLY A 76 -5.27 19.41 -7.45
C GLY A 76 -3.92 18.70 -7.18
N ARG A 77 -3.85 17.39 -7.44
CA ARG A 77 -2.64 16.60 -7.18
C ARG A 77 -1.48 16.90 -8.16
N ARG A 78 -1.78 17.53 -9.30
CA ARG A 78 -0.77 17.90 -10.32
C ARG A 78 -0.12 19.23 -9.97
N ASN A 79 1.19 19.31 -10.19
CA ASN A 79 2.00 20.53 -10.03
C ASN A 79 1.99 21.16 -8.62
N LEU A 80 1.79 20.36 -7.56
CA LEU A 80 1.97 20.82 -6.19
C LEU A 80 3.43 21.22 -5.94
N SER A 81 3.63 22.40 -5.36
CA SER A 81 4.94 22.82 -4.82
C SER A 81 5.36 21.91 -3.67
N ILE A 82 6.65 21.89 -3.33
CA ILE A 82 7.17 21.08 -2.20
C ILE A 82 6.43 21.40 -0.88
N PRO A 83 6.24 22.68 -0.49
CA PRO A 83 5.50 23.00 0.73
C PRO A 83 4.07 22.45 0.72
N VAL A 84 3.37 22.53 -0.42
CA VAL A 84 1.99 22.04 -0.51
C VAL A 84 1.96 20.50 -0.46
N LYS A 85 2.95 19.81 -1.04
CA LYS A 85 3.07 18.35 -0.88
C LYS A 85 3.31 17.95 0.57
N GLN A 86 4.10 18.71 1.32
CA GLN A 86 4.35 18.45 2.74
C GLN A 86 3.11 18.74 3.58
N ALA A 87 2.41 19.86 3.33
CA ALA A 87 1.15 20.18 3.98
C ALA A 87 0.06 19.12 3.69
N ALA A 88 0.00 18.59 2.47
CA ALA A 88 -0.91 17.50 2.11
C ALA A 88 -0.49 16.13 2.69
N ALA A 89 0.72 15.96 3.20
CA ALA A 89 1.19 14.68 3.75
C ALA A 89 1.18 14.63 5.30
N ALA A 90 1.05 15.79 5.96
CA ALA A 90 1.04 15.95 7.41
C ALA A 90 -0.37 15.68 7.99
#